data_AF-Q28M70-F1
#
_entry.id   AF-Q28M70-F1
#
_cell.length_a   1.000
_cell.length_b   1.000
_cell.length_c   1.000
_cell.angle_alpha   90.00
_cell.angle_beta   90.00
_cell.angle_gamma   90.00
#
_symmetry.space_group_name_H-M   'P 1'
#
loop_
_entity.id
_entity.type
_entity.pdbx_description
1 polymer ?
#
loop_
_entity_poly.entity_id
_entity_poly.type
_entity_poly.pdbx_seq_one_letter_code
_entity_poly.pdbx_strand_id
1 'polypeptide(L)'
;MSKKTPSSKTPSPCIDVCKFRRGGHCIGCSMTKAQKSLFKQLKKPAHQAGFVEMLMAQQDVMGKYSHWAPKYAKKCLKKGAPPPAALVARAKAS
;
A
#
# COMPACT_ATOMS: atom_id res chain seq x y z
N MET A 1 -20.86 -13.70 -13.48
CA MET A 1 -19.66 -13.33 -12.69
C MET A 1 -18.73 -12.47 -13.56
N SER A 2 -18.77 -11.14 -13.44
CA SER A 2 -18.00 -10.26 -14.34
C SER A 2 -16.51 -10.38 -14.12
N LYS A 3 -15.79 -10.89 -15.13
CA LYS A 3 -14.33 -10.98 -15.18
C LYS A 3 -13.75 -9.56 -15.09
N LYS A 4 -13.12 -9.21 -13.97
CA LYS A 4 -12.42 -7.91 -13.83
C LYS A 4 -11.20 -7.91 -14.74
N THR A 5 -11.17 -7.00 -15.70
CA THR A 5 -9.97 -6.70 -16.49
C THR A 5 -8.82 -6.31 -15.54
N PRO A 6 -7.62 -6.89 -15.68
CA PRO A 6 -6.47 -6.56 -14.85
C PRO A 6 -6.12 -5.08 -15.00
N SER A 7 -5.99 -4.37 -13.88
CA SER A 7 -5.64 -2.95 -13.88
C SER A 7 -4.12 -2.80 -13.83
N SER A 8 -3.55 -2.09 -14.80
CA SER A 8 -2.13 -1.70 -14.81
C SER A 8 -1.77 -0.67 -13.72
N LYS A 9 -2.77 -0.14 -13.01
CA LYS A 9 -2.58 0.90 -11.99
C LYS A 9 -2.31 0.27 -10.63
N THR A 10 -1.28 0.76 -9.96
CA THR A 10 -0.95 0.35 -8.60
C THR A 10 -2.09 0.80 -7.67
N PRO A 11 -2.77 -0.11 -6.95
CA PRO A 11 -3.85 0.27 -6.05
C PRO A 11 -3.33 1.12 -4.90
N SER A 12 -4.17 2.04 -4.40
CA SER A 12 -3.81 2.84 -3.22
C SER A 12 -3.43 1.95 -2.03
N PRO A 13 -2.31 2.23 -1.34
CA PRO A 13 -1.86 1.45 -0.18
C PRO A 13 -2.71 1.66 1.08
N CYS A 14 -3.73 2.52 1.04
CA CYS A 14 -4.71 2.65 2.11
C CYS A 14 -5.55 1.36 2.26
N ILE A 15 -5.66 0.83 3.48
CA ILE A 15 -6.51 -0.33 3.83
C ILE A 15 -7.81 0.10 4.52
N ASP A 16 -8.26 1.32 4.25
CA ASP A 16 -9.57 1.90 4.63
C ASP A 16 -9.84 2.03 6.14
N VAL A 17 -8.78 2.02 6.97
CA VAL A 17 -8.86 2.24 8.44
C VAL A 17 -8.28 3.59 8.88
N CYS A 18 -8.30 4.60 7.99
CA CYS A 18 -7.58 5.86 8.18
C CYS A 18 -7.84 6.55 9.53
N LYS A 19 -6.90 6.39 10.46
CA LYS A 19 -6.84 7.06 11.76
C LYS A 19 -5.42 7.55 11.99
N PHE A 20 -5.19 8.86 11.92
CA PHE A 20 -3.86 9.51 11.94
C PHE A 20 -3.44 9.92 13.35
N ARG A 21 -3.21 8.95 14.25
CA ARG A 21 -2.94 9.21 15.69
C ARG A 21 -1.49 9.00 16.11
N ARG A 22 -0.62 8.54 15.20
CA ARG A 22 0.78 8.19 15.51
C ARG A 22 1.73 9.25 14.97
N GLY A 23 1.82 10.42 15.63
CA GLY A 23 2.64 11.53 15.13
C GLY A 23 2.24 12.00 13.72
N GLY A 24 0.94 12.01 13.42
CA GLY A 24 0.42 12.32 12.09
C GLY A 24 0.35 11.14 11.10
N HIS A 25 0.90 9.97 11.46
CA HIS A 25 0.83 8.75 10.66
C HIS A 25 -0.44 7.94 10.93
N CYS A 26 -0.97 7.33 9.87
CA CYS A 26 -2.09 6.40 9.92
C CYS A 26 -1.68 5.11 10.66
N ILE A 27 -2.51 4.64 11.60
CA ILE A 27 -2.27 3.39 12.34
C ILE A 27 -2.36 2.13 11.46
N GLY A 28 -2.99 2.22 10.29
CA GLY A 28 -3.19 1.08 9.40
C GLY A 28 -2.18 0.94 8.27
N CYS A 29 -1.68 2.05 7.73
CA CYS A 29 -0.80 2.02 6.56
C CYS A 29 0.47 2.86 6.72
N SER A 30 0.68 3.49 7.88
CA SER A 30 1.73 4.47 8.18
C SER A 30 1.65 5.80 7.41
N MET A 31 0.82 5.94 6.38
CA MET A 31 0.76 7.19 5.62
C MET A 31 0.33 8.38 6.48
N THR A 32 0.92 9.55 6.26
CA THR A 32 0.36 10.83 6.72
C THR A 32 -0.83 11.26 5.86
N LYS A 33 -1.60 12.26 6.33
CA LYS A 33 -2.71 12.83 5.54
C LYS A 33 -2.20 13.45 4.23
N ALA A 34 -1.06 14.12 4.26
CA ALA A 34 -0.40 14.69 3.08
C ALA A 34 0.04 13.60 2.10
N GLN A 35 0.71 12.54 2.58
CA GLN A 35 1.07 11.37 1.78
C GLN A 35 -0.16 10.71 1.12
N LYS A 36 -1.31 10.65 1.82
CA LYS A 36 -2.58 10.14 1.26
C LYS A 36 -3.12 11.01 0.14
N SER A 37 -2.98 12.33 0.26
CA SER A 37 -3.35 13.27 -0.81
C SER A 37 -2.40 13.11 -2.01
N LEU A 38 -1.09 13.07 -1.74
CA LEU A 38 -0.03 12.97 -2.76
C LEU A 38 -0.23 11.75 -3.66
N PHE A 39 -0.51 10.57 -3.08
CA PHE A 39 -0.70 9.35 -3.87
C PHE A 39 -1.82 9.49 -4.93
N LYS A 40 -2.90 10.23 -4.64
CA LYS A 40 -4.01 10.43 -5.59
C LYS A 40 -3.61 11.27 -6.80
N GLN A 41 -2.59 12.11 -6.64
CA GLN A 41 -2.06 12.98 -7.69
C GLN A 41 -1.07 12.24 -8.59
N LEU A 42 -0.45 11.15 -8.11
CA LEU A 42 0.45 10.32 -8.92
C LEU A 42 -0.29 9.63 -10.07
N LYS A 43 0.11 9.93 -11.31
CA LYS A 43 -0.48 9.35 -12.53
C LYS A 43 0.37 8.24 -13.16
N LYS A 44 1.69 8.33 -13.02
CA LYS A 44 2.62 7.35 -13.59
C LYS A 44 2.68 6.08 -12.73
N PRO A 45 2.49 4.87 -13.31
CA PRO A 45 2.54 3.61 -12.57
C PRO A 45 3.84 3.42 -11.79
N ALA A 46 4.98 3.79 -12.37
CA ALA A 46 6.29 3.70 -11.71
C ALA A 46 6.36 4.55 -10.43
N HIS A 47 5.81 5.77 -10.44
CA HIS A 47 5.78 6.62 -9.24
C HIS A 47 4.87 6.04 -8.16
N GLN A 48 3.74 5.44 -8.56
CA GLN A 48 2.85 4.79 -7.61
C GLN A 48 3.51 3.55 -6.98
N ALA A 49 4.23 2.75 -7.77
CA ALA A 49 4.98 1.60 -7.26
C ALA A 49 6.08 2.05 -6.29
N GLY A 50 6.90 3.03 -6.67
CA GLY A 50 7.95 3.59 -5.80
C GLY A 50 7.40 4.22 -4.53
N PHE A 51 6.21 4.83 -4.58
CA PHE A 51 5.55 5.34 -3.39
C PHE A 51 5.18 4.22 -2.41
N VAL A 52 4.68 3.09 -2.91
CA VAL A 52 4.32 1.94 -2.07
C VAL A 52 5.57 1.33 -1.46
N GLU A 53 6.67 1.24 -2.21
CA GLU A 53 7.95 0.75 -1.70
C GLU A 53 8.52 1.65 -0.59
N MET A 54 8.55 2.97 -0.80
CA MET A 54 8.90 3.94 0.25
C MET A 54 8.03 3.78 1.49
N LEU A 55 6.72 3.57 1.32
CA LEU A 55 5.80 3.36 2.43
C LEU A 55 6.14 2.09 3.21
N MET A 56 6.59 1.03 2.53
CA MET A 56 7.01 -0.20 3.20
C MET A 56 8.29 0.01 4.02
N ALA A 57 9.28 0.71 3.49
CA ALA A 57 10.46 1.10 4.26
C ALA A 57 10.08 1.93 5.51
N GLN A 58 9.16 2.89 5.36
CA GLN A 58 8.61 3.66 6.47
C GLN A 58 7.93 2.75 7.52
N GLN A 59 7.18 1.73 7.09
CA GLN A 59 6.56 0.76 8.00
C GLN A 59 7.59 -0.08 8.75
N ASP A 60 8.70 -0.45 8.10
CA ASP A 60 9.75 -1.27 8.72
C ASP A 60 10.47 -0.49 9.82
N VAL A 61 10.80 0.79 9.59
CA VAL A 61 11.39 1.69 10.61
C VAL A 61 10.43 1.93 11.77
N MET A 62 9.14 2.17 11.48
CA MET A 62 8.16 2.46 12.53
C MET A 62 7.69 1.20 13.27
N GLY A 63 7.68 0.04 12.64
CA GLY A 63 7.11 -1.20 13.19
C GLY A 63 5.59 -1.14 13.42
N LYS A 64 5.01 -2.26 13.88
CA LYS A 64 3.57 -2.45 14.18
C LYS A 64 2.60 -2.32 12.98
N TYR A 65 3.08 -2.58 11.76
CA TYR A 65 2.28 -2.56 10.52
C TYR A 65 2.14 -3.94 9.84
N SER A 66 2.43 -5.05 10.52
CA SER A 66 2.37 -6.41 9.95
C SER A 66 1.01 -6.76 9.33
N HIS A 67 -0.09 -6.28 9.92
CA HIS A 67 -1.45 -6.48 9.43
C HIS A 67 -1.73 -5.81 8.07
N TRP A 68 -0.92 -4.83 7.66
CA TRP A 68 -1.09 -4.10 6.41
C TRP A 68 -0.81 -5.00 5.20
N ALA A 69 0.28 -5.78 5.25
CA ALA A 69 0.75 -6.59 4.13
C ALA A 69 -0.31 -7.57 3.57
N PRO A 70 -0.94 -8.45 4.38
CA PRO A 70 -1.95 -9.37 3.86
C PRO A 70 -3.21 -8.65 3.36
N LYS A 71 -3.57 -7.51 3.96
CA LYS A 71 -4.72 -6.71 3.50
C LYS A 71 -4.45 -6.03 2.17
N TYR A 72 -3.25 -5.48 1.99
CA TYR A 72 -2.87 -4.83 0.74
C TYR A 72 -2.69 -5.85 -0.39
N ALA A 73 -2.09 -7.01 -0.13
CA ALA A 73 -2.01 -8.10 -1.10
C ALA A 73 -3.39 -8.53 -1.62
N LYS A 74 -4.35 -8.77 -0.70
CA LYS A 74 -5.75 -9.07 -1.06
C LYS A 74 -6.38 -7.95 -1.91
N LYS A 75 -6.07 -6.69 -1.61
CA LYS A 75 -6.55 -5.53 -2.38
C LYS A 75 -5.98 -5.52 -3.80
N CYS A 76 -4.69 -5.81 -3.97
CA CYS A 76 -4.04 -5.94 -5.28
C CYS A 76 -4.72 -7.02 -6.13
N LEU A 77 -4.90 -8.21 -5.57
CA LEU A 77 -5.59 -9.33 -6.24
C LEU A 77 -7.03 -8.95 -6.63
N LYS A 78 -7.81 -8.34 -5.72
CA LYS A 78 -9.19 -7.90 -5.98
C LYS A 78 -9.28 -6.83 -7.09
N LYS A 79 -8.19 -6.10 -7.36
CA LYS A 79 -8.08 -5.08 -8.40
C LYS A 79 -7.38 -5.59 -9.67
N GLY A 80 -6.96 -6.85 -9.70
CA GLY A 80 -6.24 -7.44 -10.83
C GLY A 80 -4.89 -6.78 -11.08
N ALA A 81 -4.25 -6.25 -10.03
CA ALA A 81 -2.90 -5.69 -10.10
C ALA A 81 -1.93 -6.63 -9.35
N PRO A 82 -0.72 -6.86 -9.87
CA PRO A 82 0.28 -7.64 -9.16
C PRO A 82 0.69 -6.91 -7.86
N PRO A 83 0.86 -7.63 -6.74
CA PRO A 83 1.46 -7.03 -5.54
C PRO A 83 2.91 -6.61 -5.81
N PRO A 84 3.43 -5.58 -5.13
CA PRO A 84 4.83 -5.18 -5.25
C PRO A 84 5.78 -6.35 -4.95
N ALA A 85 6.88 -6.48 -5.69
CA ALA A 85 7.86 -7.55 -5.49
C ALA A 85 8.42 -7.56 -4.05
N ALA A 86 8.71 -6.38 -3.51
CA ALA A 86 9.15 -6.22 -2.12
C ALA A 86 8.10 -6.73 -1.11
N LEU A 87 6.79 -6.64 -1.41
CA LEU A 87 5.75 -7.13 -0.52
C LEU A 87 5.74 -8.66 -0.50
N VAL A 88 5.92 -9.27 -1.67
CA VAL A 88 6.04 -10.72 -1.82
C VAL A 88 7.29 -11.22 -1.12
N ALA A 89 8.41 -10.47 -1.18
CA ALA A 89 9.63 -10.81 -0.46
C ALA A 89 9.44 -10.76 1.07
N ARG A 90 8.78 -9.72 1.62
CA ARG A 90 8.46 -9.62 3.07
C ARG A 90 7.69 -10.84 3.58
N ALA A 91 6.71 -11.32 2.80
CA ALA A 91 5.90 -12.48 3.18
C ALA A 91 6.67 -13.81 3.23
N LYS A 92 7.80 -13.93 2.52
CA LYS A 92 8.66 -15.12 2.55
C LYS A 92 9.68 -15.12 3.69
N ALA A 93 9.93 -13.95 4.28
CA ALA A 93 10.89 -13.75 5.36
C ALA A 93 10.25 -13.79 6.77
N SER A 94 8.93 -14.03 6.86
CA SER A 94 8.14 -14.14 8.09
C SER A 94 7.61 -15.56 8.25
#